data_AF-A0A6H1K3G2-F1
#
_entry.id   AF-A0A6H1K3G2-F1
#
_cell.length_a   1.000
_cell.length_b   1.000
_cell.length_c   1.000
_cell.angle_alpha   90.00
_cell.angle_beta   90.00
_cell.angle_gamma   90.00
#
_symmetry.space_group_name_H-M   'P 1'
#
loop_
_entity.id
_entity.type
_entity.pdbx_description
1 polymer ?
#
loop_
_entity_poly.entity_id
_entity_poly.type
_entity_poly.pdbx_seq_one_letter_code
_entity_poly.pdbx_strand_id
1 'polypeptide(L)'
;MKRTTLPRSASGVRWDGLALGVDGPGRPPLRAEVADGRRLVLFQGDQVVLLARQRVTHRGVHYARTGRYTSPVPPLRAEAARAYQESCPDEDAWLARWAHHFATALRESANGPLHEGDWQLTRGLPPRWDITPNWARLPQHDPAIGHITWFGHRDPEEDARDMLPLRPLPGPGTARVNAYRRQYREGVLPPVLLWWMSGLDTFLVLDGHDRLAAALAEAGRPHVLALARELPDQWATRYAQPLISHHEDHITGLERAHAECPPLAETLTRAADRRLGQQLHELVTTPDRTRAWPLPGGAPAWDALARRHAPGWHPDTDN
;
A
#
# COMPACT_ATOMS: atom_id res chain seq x y z
N MET A 1 5.02 -20.84 -1.77
CA MET A 1 5.40 -19.46 -1.39
C MET A 1 6.77 -19.41 -0.74
N LYS A 2 7.76 -18.91 -1.48
CA LYS A 2 9.14 -18.66 -1.03
C LYS A 2 9.25 -17.27 -0.40
N ARG A 3 10.19 -17.06 0.52
CA ARG A 3 10.38 -15.82 1.26
C ARG A 3 11.85 -15.43 1.31
N THR A 4 12.16 -14.18 1.01
CA THR A 4 13.52 -13.64 1.06
C THR A 4 13.49 -12.25 1.68
N THR A 5 14.35 -11.97 2.66
CA THR A 5 14.45 -10.65 3.29
C THR A 5 14.91 -9.59 2.30
N LEU A 6 14.40 -8.36 2.45
CA LEU A 6 14.88 -7.16 1.77
C LEU A 6 15.68 -6.27 2.74
N PRO A 7 16.82 -5.70 2.30
CA PRO A 7 17.48 -5.92 1.01
C PRO A 7 18.11 -7.32 0.92
N ARG A 8 18.10 -7.93 -0.27
CA ARG A 8 18.53 -9.34 -0.49
C ARG A 8 20.02 -9.58 -0.21
N SER A 9 20.83 -8.54 -0.05
CA SER A 9 22.29 -8.60 -0.09
C SER A 9 23.04 -7.89 1.06
N ALA A 10 22.38 -7.38 2.12
CA ALA A 10 23.07 -6.63 3.17
C ALA A 10 22.78 -7.10 4.60
N SER A 11 23.83 -7.38 5.37
CA SER A 11 23.81 -7.53 6.83
C SER A 11 24.16 -6.20 7.50
N GLY A 12 23.43 -5.79 8.54
CA GLY A 12 23.68 -4.53 9.26
C GLY A 12 23.05 -3.29 8.62
N VAL A 13 22.18 -3.46 7.62
CA VAL A 13 21.33 -2.41 7.06
C VAL A 13 19.93 -2.54 7.66
N ARG A 14 19.20 -1.42 7.70
CA ARG A 14 17.79 -1.38 8.12
C ARG A 14 16.96 -2.42 7.36
N TRP A 15 16.06 -3.10 8.05
CA TRP A 15 15.15 -4.05 7.42
C TRP A 15 14.08 -3.30 6.61
N ASP A 16 14.01 -3.62 5.31
CA ASP A 16 13.15 -2.91 4.35
C ASP A 16 11.87 -3.67 4.00
N GLY A 17 11.88 -5.00 4.12
CA GLY A 17 10.73 -5.80 3.72
C GLY A 17 10.99 -7.29 3.52
N LEU A 18 10.01 -7.94 2.91
CA LEU A 18 10.02 -9.35 2.57
C LEU A 18 9.57 -9.55 1.11
N ALA A 19 10.44 -10.09 0.27
CA ALA A 19 10.07 -10.59 -1.04
C ALA A 19 9.37 -11.96 -0.91
N LEU A 20 8.32 -12.14 -1.69
CA LEU A 20 7.42 -13.31 -1.65
C LEU A 20 7.26 -13.85 -3.09
N GLY A 21 7.81 -15.04 -3.35
CA GLY A 21 7.52 -15.77 -4.58
C GLY A 21 6.29 -16.64 -4.38
N VAL A 22 5.19 -16.35 -5.07
CA VAL A 22 3.90 -17.03 -4.90
C VAL A 22 3.63 -17.97 -6.08
N ASP A 23 3.37 -19.25 -5.80
CA ASP A 23 3.21 -20.30 -6.82
C ASP A 23 1.72 -20.57 -7.18
N GLY A 24 0.80 -19.68 -6.79
CA GLY A 24 -0.63 -19.78 -7.06
C GLY A 24 -1.50 -19.09 -6.00
N PRO A 25 -2.83 -19.01 -6.21
CA PRO A 25 -3.57 -19.39 -7.43
C PRO A 25 -3.30 -18.43 -8.59
N GLY A 26 -3.60 -18.83 -9.83
CA GLY A 26 -3.52 -17.91 -11.00
C GLY A 26 -4.59 -16.80 -10.97
N ARG A 27 -5.67 -17.00 -10.22
CA ARG A 27 -6.71 -16.01 -9.94
C ARG A 27 -7.06 -16.06 -8.44
N PRO A 28 -6.83 -14.97 -7.68
CA PRO A 28 -7.05 -14.97 -6.24
C PRO A 28 -8.52 -14.71 -5.91
N PRO A 29 -8.98 -15.12 -4.71
CA PRO A 29 -10.34 -14.83 -4.27
C PRO A 29 -10.58 -13.33 -4.11
N LEU A 30 -9.62 -12.56 -3.54
CA LEU A 30 -9.67 -11.10 -3.53
C LEU A 30 -8.99 -10.53 -4.77
N ARG A 31 -9.75 -10.00 -5.73
CA ARG A 31 -9.23 -9.64 -7.06
C ARG A 31 -9.96 -8.48 -7.71
N ALA A 32 -9.25 -7.69 -8.49
CA ALA A 32 -9.83 -6.68 -9.36
C ALA A 32 -10.27 -7.33 -10.69
N GLU A 33 -11.51 -7.07 -11.08
CA GLU A 33 -11.99 -7.33 -12.43
C GLU A 33 -12.31 -6.00 -13.13
N VAL A 34 -12.06 -5.94 -14.43
CA VAL A 34 -12.17 -4.72 -15.22
C VAL A 34 -13.06 -4.93 -16.44
N ALA A 35 -13.72 -3.85 -16.83
CA ALA A 35 -14.54 -3.79 -18.05
C ALA A 35 -14.34 -2.46 -18.76
N ASP A 36 -14.77 -2.41 -20.02
CA ASP A 36 -14.74 -1.19 -20.83
C ASP A 36 -15.46 0.00 -20.17
N GLY A 37 -15.07 1.20 -20.62
CA GLY A 37 -15.58 2.44 -20.03
C GLY A 37 -15.03 2.71 -18.63
N ARG A 38 -13.79 2.25 -18.38
CA ARG A 38 -12.99 2.58 -17.19
C ARG A 38 -13.58 2.03 -15.89
N ARG A 39 -14.18 0.85 -15.98
CA ARG A 39 -14.90 0.20 -14.89
C ARG A 39 -14.00 -0.83 -14.20
N LEU A 40 -14.01 -0.79 -12.87
CA LEU A 40 -13.32 -1.73 -12.00
C LEU A 40 -14.29 -2.24 -10.95
N VAL A 41 -14.19 -3.51 -10.60
CA VAL A 41 -14.89 -4.11 -9.48
C VAL A 41 -13.91 -4.98 -8.70
N LEU A 42 -13.91 -4.85 -7.38
CA LEU A 42 -13.15 -5.69 -6.47
C LEU A 42 -14.07 -6.79 -5.94
N PHE A 43 -13.72 -8.04 -6.22
CA PHE A 43 -14.40 -9.21 -5.66
C PHE A 43 -13.61 -9.78 -4.50
N GLN A 44 -14.31 -10.41 -3.55
CA GLN A 44 -13.76 -11.34 -2.59
C GLN A 44 -14.58 -12.64 -2.63
N GLY A 45 -14.02 -13.68 -3.27
CA GLY A 45 -14.80 -14.83 -3.71
C GLY A 45 -15.86 -14.37 -4.72
N ASP A 46 -17.14 -14.53 -4.35
CA ASP A 46 -18.31 -14.10 -5.11
C ASP A 46 -18.91 -12.77 -4.60
N GLN A 47 -18.35 -12.19 -3.53
CA GLN A 47 -18.85 -10.94 -2.97
C GLN A 47 -18.24 -9.74 -3.69
N VAL A 48 -19.09 -8.81 -4.14
CA VAL A 48 -18.64 -7.48 -4.56
C VAL A 48 -18.26 -6.68 -3.33
N VAL A 49 -17.01 -6.22 -3.25
CA VAL A 49 -16.46 -5.46 -2.12
C VAL A 49 -16.40 -3.97 -2.45
N LEU A 50 -15.94 -3.63 -3.65
CA LEU A 50 -15.76 -2.27 -4.11
C LEU A 50 -16.17 -2.21 -5.58
N LEU A 51 -16.93 -1.20 -5.94
CA LEU A 51 -17.12 -0.79 -7.33
C LEU A 51 -16.35 0.50 -7.54
N ALA A 52 -15.73 0.64 -8.70
CA ALA A 52 -14.99 1.85 -9.03
C ALA A 52 -15.11 2.18 -10.51
N ARG A 53 -15.12 3.47 -10.83
CA ARG A 53 -15.13 3.95 -12.21
C ARG A 53 -14.24 5.19 -12.32
N GLN A 54 -13.28 5.16 -13.23
CA GLN A 54 -12.41 6.31 -13.46
C GLN A 54 -13.25 7.52 -13.87
N ARG A 55 -12.92 8.69 -13.32
CA ARG A 55 -13.56 9.95 -13.66
C ARG A 55 -13.39 10.27 -15.15
N VAL A 56 -14.37 10.98 -15.70
CA VAL A 56 -14.33 11.43 -17.09
C VAL A 56 -13.12 12.32 -17.38
N THR A 57 -12.71 13.10 -16.38
CA THR A 57 -11.52 13.96 -16.38
C THR A 57 -10.18 13.21 -16.44
N HIS A 58 -10.18 11.89 -16.25
CA HIS A 58 -8.98 11.07 -16.09
C HIS A 58 -8.07 11.44 -14.90
N ARG A 59 -8.58 12.24 -13.95
CA ARG A 59 -7.82 12.71 -12.77
C ARG A 59 -8.17 12.02 -11.47
N GLY A 60 -8.88 10.90 -11.54
CA GLY A 60 -9.30 10.18 -10.34
C GLY A 60 -10.29 9.07 -10.63
N VAL A 61 -10.88 8.56 -9.56
CA VAL A 61 -11.82 7.44 -9.60
C VAL A 61 -12.94 7.64 -8.60
N HIS A 62 -14.19 7.43 -9.02
CA HIS A 62 -15.31 7.29 -8.11
C HIS A 62 -15.34 5.86 -7.57
N TYR A 63 -15.71 5.69 -6.31
CA TYR A 63 -15.86 4.39 -5.69
C TYR A 63 -17.15 4.26 -4.89
N ALA A 64 -17.60 3.01 -4.74
CA ALA A 64 -18.66 2.62 -3.83
C ALA A 64 -18.26 1.32 -3.11
N ARG A 65 -18.14 1.38 -1.78
CA ARG A 65 -17.92 0.22 -0.91
C ARG A 65 -19.25 -0.43 -0.57
N THR A 66 -19.28 -1.75 -0.57
CA THR A 66 -20.51 -2.51 -0.29
C THR A 66 -20.65 -2.92 1.17
N GLY A 67 -19.59 -2.74 1.98
CA GLY A 67 -19.53 -3.21 3.36
C GLY A 67 -19.36 -4.72 3.51
N ARG A 68 -19.15 -5.47 2.41
CA ARG A 68 -19.06 -6.95 2.43
C ARG A 68 -17.65 -7.49 2.60
N TYR A 69 -16.66 -6.61 2.73
CA TYR A 69 -15.26 -7.00 2.89
C TYR A 69 -15.00 -7.72 4.21
N THR A 70 -14.24 -8.82 4.14
CA THR A 70 -13.69 -9.49 5.31
C THR A 70 -12.17 -9.53 5.23
N SER A 71 -11.47 -9.24 6.32
CA SER A 71 -10.01 -9.31 6.35
C SER A 71 -9.51 -10.73 6.01
N PRO A 72 -8.44 -10.88 5.20
CA PRO A 72 -7.81 -12.18 4.97
C PRO A 72 -6.94 -12.63 6.15
N VAL A 73 -6.68 -11.75 7.11
CA VAL A 73 -5.86 -12.04 8.29
C VAL A 73 -6.77 -12.41 9.47
N PRO A 74 -6.51 -13.56 10.14
CA PRO A 74 -7.24 -13.90 11.36
C PRO A 74 -7.10 -12.83 12.45
N PRO A 75 -8.11 -12.68 13.34
CA PRO A 75 -8.02 -11.73 14.44
C PRO A 75 -6.76 -11.90 15.30
N LEU A 76 -5.96 -10.83 15.40
CA LEU A 76 -4.74 -10.82 16.19
C LEU A 76 -5.05 -10.72 17.70
N ARG A 77 -4.47 -11.63 18.48
CA ARG A 77 -4.58 -11.65 19.95
C ARG A 77 -3.55 -10.71 20.59
N ALA A 78 -3.95 -10.04 21.67
CA ALA A 78 -3.08 -9.13 22.41
C ALA A 78 -1.84 -9.83 22.99
N GLU A 79 -2.01 -11.08 23.44
CA GLU A 79 -0.91 -11.91 23.96
C GLU A 79 0.19 -12.12 22.91
N ALA A 80 -0.19 -12.47 21.68
CA ALA A 80 0.78 -12.64 20.58
C ALA A 80 1.51 -11.33 20.26
N ALA A 81 0.82 -10.20 20.33
CA ALA A 81 1.42 -8.89 20.07
C ALA A 81 2.47 -8.51 21.13
N ARG A 82 2.20 -8.78 22.41
CA ARG A 82 3.16 -8.59 23.50
C ARG A 82 4.34 -9.55 23.40
N ALA A 83 4.07 -10.83 23.13
CA ALA A 83 5.12 -11.82 22.96
C ALA A 83 6.08 -11.44 21.82
N TYR A 84 5.58 -10.88 20.71
CA TYR A 84 6.44 -10.39 19.64
C TYR A 84 7.27 -9.19 20.09
N GLN A 85 6.67 -8.22 20.78
CA GLN A 85 7.40 -7.07 21.31
C GLN A 85 8.53 -7.48 22.27
N GLU A 86 8.26 -8.40 23.20
CA GLU A 86 9.22 -8.88 24.20
C GLU A 86 10.35 -9.71 23.57
N SER A 87 10.05 -10.45 22.50
CA SER A 87 11.02 -11.33 21.83
C SER A 87 11.94 -10.62 20.83
N CYS A 88 11.62 -9.39 20.44
CA CYS A 88 12.33 -8.66 19.38
C CYS A 88 13.28 -7.62 19.99
N PRO A 89 14.59 -7.63 19.63
CA PRO A 89 15.58 -6.72 20.21
C PRO A 89 15.41 -5.25 19.78
N ASP A 90 14.80 -5.02 18.61
CA ASP A 90 14.59 -3.70 18.02
C ASP A 90 13.33 -3.68 17.14
N GLU A 91 13.00 -2.49 16.62
CA GLU A 91 11.83 -2.27 15.76
C GLU A 91 11.93 -3.02 14.42
N ASP A 92 13.14 -3.19 13.88
CA ASP A 92 13.38 -3.85 12.60
C ASP A 92 13.06 -5.35 12.72
N ALA A 93 13.56 -5.99 13.78
CA ALA A 93 13.23 -7.38 14.11
C ALA A 93 11.73 -7.56 14.39
N TRP A 94 11.11 -6.59 15.07
CA TRP A 94 9.67 -6.61 15.34
C TRP A 94 8.83 -6.49 14.06
N LEU A 95 9.18 -5.59 13.15
CA LEU A 95 8.50 -5.46 11.86
C LEU A 95 8.72 -6.68 10.97
N ALA A 96 9.95 -7.21 10.92
CA ALA A 96 10.26 -8.45 10.21
C ALA A 96 9.41 -9.63 10.74
N ARG A 97 9.27 -9.73 12.06
CA ARG A 97 8.42 -10.76 12.71
C ARG A 97 6.97 -10.63 12.27
N TRP A 98 6.41 -9.41 12.26
CA TRP A 98 5.06 -9.16 11.75
C TRP A 98 4.91 -9.41 10.25
N ALA A 99 5.93 -9.07 9.46
CA ALA A 99 5.92 -9.34 8.02
C ALA A 99 5.86 -10.84 7.73
N HIS A 100 6.64 -11.65 8.45
CA HIS A 100 6.54 -13.10 8.38
C HIS A 100 5.19 -13.63 8.86
N HIS A 101 4.60 -13.04 9.90
CA HIS A 101 3.26 -13.38 10.38
C HIS A 101 2.20 -13.13 9.30
N PHE A 102 2.16 -11.92 8.73
CA PHE A 102 1.21 -11.58 7.67
C PHE A 102 1.45 -12.40 6.40
N ALA A 103 2.70 -12.65 6.03
CA ALA A 103 3.02 -13.54 4.91
C ALA A 103 2.46 -14.96 5.13
N THR A 104 2.48 -15.48 6.38
CA THR A 104 1.87 -16.77 6.71
C THR A 104 0.35 -16.69 6.61
N ALA A 105 -0.27 -15.70 7.24
CA ALA A 105 -1.71 -15.51 7.22
C ALA A 105 -2.27 -15.33 5.80
N LEU A 106 -1.60 -14.54 4.96
CA LEU A 106 -2.01 -14.30 3.57
C LEU A 106 -1.87 -15.56 2.70
N ARG A 107 -0.83 -16.37 2.93
CA ARG A 107 -0.65 -17.64 2.22
C ARG A 107 -1.74 -18.66 2.56
N GLU A 108 -2.16 -18.68 3.82
CA GLU A 108 -3.17 -19.62 4.35
C GLU A 108 -4.61 -19.11 4.15
N SER A 109 -4.76 -17.84 3.81
CA SER A 109 -6.05 -17.21 3.59
C SER A 109 -6.75 -17.72 2.32
N ALA A 110 -7.99 -18.15 2.48
CA ALA A 110 -8.89 -18.48 1.37
C ALA A 110 -9.59 -17.26 0.74
N ASN A 111 -9.29 -16.04 1.20
CA ASN A 111 -9.94 -14.80 0.78
C ASN A 111 -8.95 -13.64 0.55
N GLY A 112 -7.66 -13.94 0.39
CA GLY A 112 -6.58 -12.98 0.19
C GLY A 112 -6.29 -12.60 -1.28
N PRO A 113 -5.44 -11.58 -1.51
CA PRO A 113 -5.13 -11.07 -2.84
C PRO A 113 -3.95 -11.77 -3.54
N LEU A 114 -3.21 -12.60 -2.81
CA LEU A 114 -2.02 -13.27 -3.32
C LEU A 114 -2.39 -14.22 -4.47
N HIS A 115 -1.72 -14.03 -5.59
CA HIS A 115 -1.78 -14.87 -6.76
C HIS A 115 -0.38 -15.10 -7.31
N GLU A 116 -0.27 -16.03 -8.25
CA GLU A 116 0.98 -16.39 -8.90
C GLU A 116 1.82 -15.17 -9.33
N GLY A 117 3.10 -15.18 -8.94
CA GLY A 117 4.09 -14.16 -9.27
C GLY A 117 4.85 -13.65 -8.05
N ASP A 118 5.68 -12.64 -8.30
CA ASP A 118 6.51 -12.00 -7.28
C ASP A 118 5.78 -10.84 -6.60
N TRP A 119 5.89 -10.83 -5.28
CA TRP A 119 5.29 -9.84 -4.40
C TRP A 119 6.32 -9.34 -3.40
N GLN A 120 6.03 -8.20 -2.81
CA GLN A 120 6.79 -7.63 -1.72
C GLN A 120 5.87 -7.17 -0.60
N LEU A 121 6.35 -7.32 0.62
CA LEU A 121 5.77 -6.75 1.82
C LEU A 121 6.80 -5.80 2.43
N THR A 122 6.66 -4.51 2.17
CA THR A 122 7.64 -3.49 2.55
C THR A 122 7.23 -2.76 3.82
N ARG A 123 8.21 -2.22 4.53
CA ARG A 123 8.00 -1.31 5.65
C ARG A 123 7.50 0.04 5.14
N GLY A 124 6.48 0.58 5.80
CA GLY A 124 6.03 1.94 5.50
C GLY A 124 5.30 2.04 4.16
N LEU A 125 5.12 3.28 3.71
CA LEU A 125 4.65 3.61 2.37
C LEU A 125 5.84 4.17 1.58
N PRO A 126 5.94 3.90 0.26
CA PRO A 126 6.99 4.52 -0.54
C PRO A 126 6.83 6.05 -0.53
N PRO A 127 7.92 6.84 -0.59
CA PRO A 127 7.89 8.31 -0.43
C PRO A 127 6.91 9.03 -1.35
N ARG A 128 6.72 8.53 -2.58
CA ARG A 128 5.75 9.08 -3.55
C ARG A 128 4.30 9.05 -3.05
N TRP A 129 3.96 8.14 -2.15
CA TRP A 129 2.65 8.02 -1.50
C TRP A 129 2.79 8.29 0.00
N ASP A 130 3.59 9.28 0.39
CA ASP A 130 3.66 9.69 1.79
C ASP A 130 2.38 10.41 2.21
N ILE A 131 1.57 9.70 2.99
CA ILE A 131 0.26 10.16 3.47
C ILE A 131 0.34 10.87 4.82
N THR A 132 1.57 11.12 5.29
CA THR A 132 1.90 11.80 6.54
C THR A 132 1.01 13.01 6.84
N PRO A 133 0.75 13.94 5.89
CA PRO A 133 -0.08 15.11 6.16
C PRO A 133 -1.56 14.78 6.42
N ASN A 134 -2.05 13.65 5.90
CA ASN A 134 -3.47 13.36 5.79
C ASN A 134 -4.00 12.33 6.80
N TRP A 135 -3.13 11.73 7.63
CA TRP A 135 -3.55 10.76 8.65
C TRP A 135 -4.68 11.27 9.55
N ALA A 136 -4.57 12.52 10.03
CA ALA A 136 -5.56 13.11 10.93
C ALA A 136 -6.93 13.34 10.26
N ARG A 137 -6.97 13.43 8.93
CA ARG A 137 -8.18 13.68 8.14
C ARG A 137 -8.92 12.38 7.77
N LEU A 138 -8.25 11.23 7.76
CA LEU A 138 -8.83 9.93 7.36
C LEU A 138 -10.20 9.60 7.98
N PRO A 139 -10.45 9.78 9.30
CA PRO A 139 -11.75 9.45 9.89
C PRO A 139 -12.89 10.36 9.41
N GLN A 140 -12.58 11.62 9.11
CA GLN A 140 -13.56 12.61 8.65
C GLN A 140 -13.96 12.35 7.20
N HIS A 141 -13.04 11.75 6.44
CA HIS A 141 -13.21 11.45 5.03
C HIS A 141 -13.38 9.93 4.81
N ASP A 142 -14.20 9.17 5.55
CA ASP A 142 -14.42 7.74 5.24
C ASP A 142 -15.84 7.40 4.73
N PRO A 143 -16.37 8.06 3.69
CA PRO A 143 -17.71 7.78 3.19
C PRO A 143 -17.76 6.44 2.43
N ALA A 144 -18.90 5.76 2.49
CA ALA A 144 -19.10 4.49 1.75
C ALA A 144 -19.01 4.69 0.23
N ILE A 145 -19.48 5.84 -0.25
CA ILE A 145 -19.41 6.29 -1.65
C ILE A 145 -18.58 7.58 -1.68
N GLY A 146 -17.62 7.66 -2.58
CA GLY A 146 -16.74 8.82 -2.67
C GLY A 146 -15.89 8.81 -3.93
N HIS A 147 -14.82 9.58 -3.91
CA HIS A 147 -13.84 9.61 -4.98
C HIS A 147 -12.41 9.77 -4.46
N ILE A 148 -11.46 9.39 -5.30
CA ILE A 148 -10.01 9.52 -5.12
C ILE A 148 -9.50 10.40 -6.26
N THR A 149 -8.71 11.41 -5.94
CA THR A 149 -8.00 12.27 -6.91
C THR A 149 -6.55 11.83 -7.06
N TRP A 150 -6.04 11.79 -8.30
CA TRP A 150 -4.66 11.36 -8.63
C TRP A 150 -3.68 12.51 -8.85
N PHE A 151 -4.18 13.66 -9.32
CA PHE A 151 -3.36 14.83 -9.64
C PHE A 151 -4.07 16.05 -9.06
N GLY A 152 -3.54 16.61 -7.96
CA GLY A 152 -4.13 17.72 -7.17
C GLY A 152 -4.33 19.07 -7.89
N HIS A 153 -4.61 19.06 -9.19
CA HIS A 153 -4.90 20.24 -10.00
C HIS A 153 -6.41 20.40 -10.20
N ARG A 154 -6.98 21.40 -9.50
CA ARG A 154 -8.41 21.80 -9.51
C ARG A 154 -9.41 20.83 -8.87
N ASP A 155 -8.92 19.74 -8.30
CA ASP A 155 -9.72 18.86 -7.44
C ASP A 155 -9.52 19.27 -5.98
N PRO A 156 -10.55 19.21 -5.12
CA PRO A 156 -10.43 19.61 -3.73
C PRO A 156 -9.30 18.86 -3.02
N GLU A 157 -8.46 19.57 -2.27
CA GLU A 157 -7.33 18.99 -1.53
C GLU A 157 -7.78 17.91 -0.52
N GLU A 158 -9.01 18.06 -0.03
CA GLU A 158 -9.75 17.13 0.83
C GLU A 158 -10.12 15.79 0.16
N ASP A 159 -10.01 15.67 -1.16
CA ASP A 159 -10.27 14.46 -1.95
C ASP A 159 -8.99 13.75 -2.42
N ALA A 160 -7.81 14.25 -2.04
CA ALA A 160 -6.55 13.55 -2.18
C ALA A 160 -6.56 12.32 -1.25
N ARG A 161 -7.00 11.18 -1.80
CA ARG A 161 -7.10 9.91 -1.07
C ARG A 161 -5.86 9.07 -1.23
N ASP A 162 -5.00 9.35 -0.30
CA ASP A 162 -3.80 8.63 0.09
C ASP A 162 -4.01 7.14 0.43
N MET A 163 -5.16 6.79 1.02
CA MET A 163 -5.50 5.42 1.40
C MET A 163 -7.01 5.20 1.44
N LEU A 164 -7.48 4.02 1.04
CA LEU A 164 -8.89 3.63 1.04
C LEU A 164 -9.16 2.41 1.95
N PRO A 165 -9.90 2.57 3.07
CA PRO A 165 -10.31 1.44 3.88
C PRO A 165 -11.35 0.55 3.16
N LEU A 166 -11.12 -0.76 3.03
CA LEU A 166 -12.07 -1.68 2.36
C LEU A 166 -13.39 -1.92 3.11
N ARG A 167 -13.42 -1.63 4.42
CA ARG A 167 -14.65 -1.53 5.22
C ARG A 167 -14.64 -0.20 5.98
N PRO A 168 -15.81 0.32 6.39
CA PRO A 168 -15.88 1.52 7.21
C PRO A 168 -15.00 1.40 8.47
N LEU A 169 -14.29 2.47 8.79
CA LEU A 169 -13.54 2.57 10.03
C LEU A 169 -14.54 2.55 11.19
N PRO A 170 -14.32 1.67 12.19
CA PRO A 170 -15.18 1.64 13.37
C PRO A 170 -15.06 2.95 14.16
N GLY A 171 -16.13 3.33 14.85
CA GLY A 171 -16.11 4.46 15.77
C GLY A 171 -15.11 4.26 16.94
N PRO A 172 -14.55 5.35 17.49
CA PRO A 172 -13.50 5.29 18.50
C PRO A 172 -13.95 4.65 19.82
N GLY A 173 -15.26 4.58 20.09
CA GLY A 173 -15.84 4.03 21.32
C GLY A 173 -16.10 2.53 21.32
N THR A 174 -15.87 1.81 20.21
CA THR A 174 -16.13 0.36 20.18
C THR A 174 -15.16 -0.40 21.08
N ALA A 175 -15.62 -1.51 21.70
CA ALA A 175 -14.81 -2.29 22.64
C ALA A 175 -13.47 -2.75 22.03
N ARG A 176 -13.49 -3.16 20.76
CA ARG A 176 -12.30 -3.59 20.02
C ARG A 176 -11.32 -2.44 19.77
N VAL A 177 -11.81 -1.26 19.40
CA VAL A 177 -10.96 -0.06 19.24
C VAL A 177 -10.36 0.35 20.58
N ASN A 178 -11.13 0.36 21.68
CA ASN A 178 -10.58 0.67 23.01
C ASN A 178 -9.47 -0.29 23.44
N ALA A 179 -9.62 -1.59 23.16
CA ALA A 179 -8.57 -2.57 23.42
C ALA A 179 -7.29 -2.29 22.60
N TYR A 180 -7.42 -1.91 21.33
CA TYR A 180 -6.26 -1.54 20.50
C TYR A 180 -5.67 -0.18 20.87
N ARG A 181 -6.46 0.79 21.35
CA ARG A 181 -5.95 2.06 21.88
C ARG A 181 -5.06 1.85 23.09
N ARG A 182 -5.40 0.87 23.93
CA ARG A 182 -4.52 0.43 25.02
C ARG A 182 -3.21 -0.14 24.48
N GLN A 183 -3.28 -1.05 23.50
CA GLN A 183 -2.08 -1.61 22.88
C GLN A 183 -1.20 -0.54 22.20
N TYR A 184 -1.81 0.48 21.59
CA TYR A 184 -1.10 1.61 21.00
C TYR A 184 -0.29 2.37 22.04
N ARG A 185 -0.92 2.73 23.18
CA ARG A 185 -0.24 3.40 24.30
C ARG A 185 0.83 2.53 24.95
N GLU A 186 0.64 1.21 24.97
CA GLU A 186 1.63 0.23 25.44
C GLU A 186 2.77 0.00 24.43
N GLY A 187 2.71 0.55 23.21
CA GLY A 187 3.72 0.35 22.17
C GLY A 187 3.71 -1.04 21.54
N VAL A 188 2.63 -1.82 21.70
CA VAL A 188 2.52 -3.21 21.23
C VAL A 188 1.49 -3.39 20.11
N LEU A 189 0.93 -2.30 19.57
CA LEU A 189 -0.08 -2.37 18.52
C LEU A 189 0.49 -3.02 17.26
N PRO A 190 -0.09 -4.13 16.76
CA PRO A 190 0.37 -4.75 15.51
C PRO A 190 0.26 -3.80 14.31
N PRO A 191 1.17 -3.88 13.32
CA PRO A 191 1.11 -3.04 12.13
C PRO A 191 -0.22 -3.18 11.36
N VAL A 192 -0.62 -2.12 10.66
CA VAL A 192 -1.72 -2.14 9.69
C VAL A 192 -1.18 -2.68 8.37
N LEU A 193 -1.93 -3.59 7.74
CA LEU A 193 -1.55 -4.19 6.47
C LEU A 193 -2.26 -3.48 5.33
N LEU A 194 -1.47 -2.89 4.44
CA LEU A 194 -1.93 -2.18 3.26
C LEU A 194 -1.74 -3.01 2.00
N TRP A 195 -2.53 -2.75 0.96
CA TRP A 195 -2.42 -3.40 -0.34
C TRP A 195 -2.47 -2.38 -1.47
N TRP A 196 -1.42 -2.36 -2.29
CA TRP A 196 -1.34 -1.49 -3.47
C TRP A 196 -2.34 -1.89 -4.57
N MET A 197 -3.15 -0.93 -5.01
CA MET A 197 -4.07 -1.09 -6.13
C MET A 197 -3.80 -0.02 -7.20
N SER A 198 -2.96 -0.35 -8.18
CA SER A 198 -2.58 0.56 -9.28
C SER A 198 -3.77 1.13 -10.08
N GLY A 199 -4.85 0.37 -10.25
CA GLY A 199 -6.05 0.86 -10.95
C GLY A 199 -6.82 1.96 -10.21
N LEU A 200 -6.54 2.14 -8.91
CA LEU A 200 -7.07 3.22 -8.08
C LEU A 200 -5.99 4.23 -7.68
N ASP A 201 -4.72 3.95 -8.01
CA ASP A 201 -3.53 4.72 -7.61
C ASP A 201 -3.46 4.99 -6.09
N THR A 202 -3.87 4.02 -5.27
CA THR A 202 -3.93 4.17 -3.81
C THR A 202 -3.65 2.85 -3.08
N PHE A 203 -3.33 2.96 -1.79
CA PHE A 203 -3.25 1.81 -0.89
C PHE A 203 -4.61 1.51 -0.27
N LEU A 204 -4.99 0.24 -0.28
CA LEU A 204 -6.19 -0.28 0.36
C LEU A 204 -5.83 -0.76 1.77
N VAL A 205 -6.64 -0.44 2.79
CA VAL A 205 -6.50 -1.09 4.10
C VAL A 205 -7.00 -2.53 3.96
N LEU A 206 -6.07 -3.47 3.89
CA LEU A 206 -6.35 -4.90 3.77
C LEU A 206 -6.66 -5.48 5.15
N ASP A 207 -5.83 -5.23 6.16
CA ASP A 207 -6.12 -5.63 7.53
C ASP A 207 -5.75 -4.52 8.52
N GLY A 208 -6.47 -4.47 9.64
CA GLY A 208 -6.18 -3.55 10.73
C GLY A 208 -7.03 -2.29 10.76
N HIS A 209 -8.24 -2.27 10.18
CA HIS A 209 -9.16 -1.12 10.28
C HIS A 209 -9.41 -0.66 11.72
N ASP A 210 -9.56 -1.60 12.67
CA ASP A 210 -9.73 -1.24 14.09
C ASP A 210 -8.42 -0.74 14.73
N ARG A 211 -7.27 -1.23 14.26
CA ARG A 211 -5.93 -0.80 14.72
C ARG A 211 -5.62 0.61 14.20
N LEU A 212 -5.97 0.88 12.95
CA LEU A 212 -5.93 2.19 12.33
C LEU A 212 -6.82 3.17 13.08
N ALA A 213 -8.10 2.84 13.30
CA ALA A 213 -9.02 3.67 14.07
C ALA A 213 -8.50 3.94 15.50
N ALA A 214 -7.89 2.94 16.14
CA ALA A 214 -7.30 3.11 17.47
C ALA A 214 -6.11 4.08 17.48
N ALA A 215 -5.16 3.94 16.55
CA ALA A 215 -4.02 4.85 16.46
C ALA A 215 -4.48 6.30 16.17
N LEU A 216 -5.45 6.47 15.26
CA LEU A 216 -6.00 7.78 14.92
C LEU A 216 -6.75 8.42 16.10
N ALA A 217 -7.47 7.63 16.91
CA ALA A 217 -8.14 8.12 18.12
C ALA A 217 -7.16 8.59 19.21
N GLU A 218 -5.90 8.16 19.15
CA GLU A 218 -4.81 8.63 20.02
C GLU A 218 -3.98 9.76 19.36
N ALA A 219 -4.49 10.38 18.30
CA ALA A 219 -3.80 11.39 17.47
C ALA A 219 -2.45 10.90 16.92
N GLY A 220 -2.30 9.58 16.79
CA GLY A 220 -1.09 8.89 16.44
C GLY A 220 -1.11 8.28 15.04
N ARG A 221 -0.09 7.48 14.74
CA ARG A 221 0.05 6.76 13.47
C ARG A 221 0.43 5.31 13.75
N PRO A 222 -0.25 4.33 13.13
CA PRO A 222 0.15 2.94 13.27
C PRO A 222 1.42 2.70 12.44
N HIS A 223 2.21 1.71 12.85
CA HIS A 223 3.18 1.11 11.93
C HIS A 223 2.41 0.46 10.77
N VAL A 224 2.97 0.50 9.56
CA VAL A 224 2.33 -0.07 8.37
C VAL A 224 3.28 -1.02 7.64
N LEU A 225 2.70 -2.07 7.07
CA LEU A 225 3.36 -2.96 6.12
C LEU A 225 2.56 -2.92 4.81
N ALA A 226 3.24 -2.63 3.70
CA ALA A 226 2.63 -2.44 2.40
C ALA A 226 2.85 -3.68 1.51
N LEU A 227 1.75 -4.33 1.13
CA LEU A 227 1.75 -5.45 0.19
C LEU A 227 1.60 -4.92 -1.25
N ALA A 228 2.49 -5.33 -2.13
CA ALA A 228 2.41 -5.01 -3.55
C ALA A 228 3.01 -6.12 -4.41
N ARG A 229 2.71 -6.11 -5.71
CA ARG A 229 3.50 -6.89 -6.67
C ARG A 229 4.88 -6.29 -6.80
N GLU A 230 5.89 -7.14 -6.90
CA GLU A 230 7.28 -6.71 -7.09
C GLU A 230 7.49 -6.27 -8.55
N LEU A 231 8.22 -5.16 -8.73
CA LEU A 231 8.61 -4.71 -10.06
C LEU A 231 9.60 -5.72 -10.65
N PRO A 232 9.38 -6.26 -11.86
CA PRO A 232 10.32 -7.22 -12.45
C PRO A 232 11.73 -6.64 -12.54
N ASP A 233 12.75 -7.43 -12.18
CA ASP A 233 14.16 -7.01 -12.13
C ASP A 233 14.63 -6.31 -13.41
N GLN A 234 14.22 -6.82 -14.58
CA GLN A 234 14.55 -6.22 -15.88
C GLN A 234 14.07 -4.76 -16.03
N TRP A 235 12.95 -4.40 -15.40
CA TRP A 235 12.43 -3.04 -15.43
C TRP A 235 13.16 -2.18 -14.40
N ALA A 236 13.41 -2.71 -13.21
CA ALA A 236 14.23 -2.03 -12.20
C ALA A 236 15.61 -1.67 -12.78
N THR A 237 16.31 -2.61 -13.42
CA THR A 237 17.61 -2.33 -14.06
C THR A 237 17.50 -1.26 -15.14
N ARG A 238 16.47 -1.33 -15.99
CA ARG A 238 16.27 -0.33 -17.06
C ARG A 238 16.04 1.07 -16.52
N TYR A 239 15.30 1.21 -15.42
CA TYR A 239 15.03 2.51 -14.78
C TYR A 239 16.18 3.00 -13.90
N ALA A 240 17.04 2.09 -13.40
CA ALA A 240 18.22 2.44 -12.63
C ALA A 240 19.30 3.09 -13.50
N GLN A 241 19.45 2.65 -14.76
CA GLN A 241 20.53 3.10 -15.63
C GLN A 241 20.58 4.62 -15.83
N PRO A 242 19.47 5.33 -16.14
CA PRO A 242 19.50 6.78 -16.24
C PRO A 242 19.83 7.49 -14.93
N LEU A 243 19.45 6.93 -13.77
CA LEU A 243 19.76 7.50 -12.45
C LEU A 243 21.25 7.40 -12.16
N ILE A 244 21.86 6.25 -12.46
CA ILE A 244 23.30 6.02 -12.31
C ILE A 244 24.07 6.96 -13.23
N SER A 245 23.73 7.02 -14.52
CA SER A 245 24.43 7.90 -15.47
C SER A 245 24.30 9.39 -15.12
N HIS A 246 23.11 9.86 -14.71
CA HIS A 246 22.94 11.23 -14.24
C HIS A 246 23.78 11.52 -12.99
N HIS A 247 23.91 10.54 -12.09
CA HIS A 247 24.75 10.68 -10.90
C HIS A 247 26.24 10.75 -11.26
N GLU A 248 26.72 9.88 -12.14
CA GLU A 248 28.11 9.90 -12.63
C GLU A 248 28.48 11.26 -13.24
N ASP A 249 27.60 11.81 -14.09
CA ASP A 249 27.74 13.15 -14.66
C ASP A 249 27.75 14.24 -13.59
N HIS A 250 26.88 14.11 -12.58
CA HIS A 250 26.78 15.07 -11.48
C HIS A 250 28.04 15.08 -10.60
N ILE A 251 28.56 13.91 -10.21
CA ILE A 251 29.81 13.79 -9.46
C ILE A 251 30.97 14.41 -10.23
N THR A 252 31.10 14.05 -11.51
CA THR A 252 32.13 14.62 -12.40
C THR A 252 32.03 16.15 -12.46
N GLY A 253 30.80 16.69 -12.51
CA GLY A 253 30.55 18.13 -12.45
C GLY A 253 30.98 18.78 -11.13
N LEU A 254 30.65 18.16 -10.00
CA LEU A 254 31.01 18.62 -8.65
C LEU A 254 32.53 18.65 -8.44
N GLU A 255 33.23 17.59 -8.85
CA GLU A 255 34.69 17.50 -8.77
C GLU A 255 35.38 18.60 -9.58
N ARG A 256 34.89 18.87 -10.80
CA ARG A 256 35.43 19.95 -11.64
C ARG A 256 35.14 21.33 -11.04
N ALA A 257 33.93 21.58 -10.56
CA ALA A 257 33.52 22.89 -10.04
C ALA A 257 34.20 23.24 -8.71
N HIS A 258 34.58 22.24 -7.92
CA HIS A 258 35.18 22.41 -6.59
C HIS A 258 36.59 21.82 -6.48
N ALA A 259 37.33 21.73 -7.59
CA ALA A 259 38.69 21.20 -7.64
C ALA A 259 39.65 21.90 -6.65
N GLU A 260 39.44 23.20 -6.41
CA GLU A 260 40.25 24.01 -5.49
C GLU A 260 39.80 23.87 -4.01
N CYS A 261 38.68 23.20 -3.72
CA CYS A 261 38.20 22.94 -2.37
C CYS A 261 37.78 21.47 -2.18
N PRO A 262 38.75 20.54 -2.07
CA PRO A 262 38.47 19.11 -1.94
C PRO A 262 37.51 18.70 -0.81
N PRO A 263 37.55 19.32 0.39
CA PRO A 263 36.59 18.98 1.46
C PRO A 263 35.13 19.28 1.10
N LEU A 264 34.89 20.33 0.31
CA LEU A 264 33.55 20.69 -0.16
C LEU A 264 33.08 19.72 -1.24
N ALA A 265 33.95 19.39 -2.21
CA ALA A 265 33.67 18.38 -3.23
C ALA A 265 33.27 17.04 -2.58
N GLU A 266 34.04 16.57 -1.60
CA GLU A 266 33.76 15.31 -0.89
C GLU A 266 32.40 15.35 -0.16
N THR A 267 32.08 16.46 0.50
CA THR A 267 30.80 16.62 1.21
C THR A 267 29.61 16.56 0.25
N LEU A 268 29.72 17.21 -0.91
CA LEU A 268 28.68 17.21 -1.94
C LEU A 268 28.55 15.86 -2.63
N THR A 269 29.67 15.18 -2.93
CA THR A 269 29.68 13.81 -3.46
C THR A 269 28.96 12.86 -2.52
N ARG A 270 29.30 12.86 -1.21
CA ARG A 270 28.60 12.02 -0.23
C ARG A 270 27.08 12.32 -0.16
N ALA A 271 26.67 13.57 -0.38
CA ALA A 271 25.25 13.93 -0.42
C ALA A 271 24.57 13.41 -1.71
N ALA A 272 25.25 13.50 -2.85
CA ALA A 272 24.79 12.94 -4.11
C ALA A 272 24.71 11.41 -4.08
N ASP A 273 25.67 10.72 -3.45
CA ASP A 273 25.67 9.27 -3.26
C ASP A 273 24.46 8.83 -2.43
N ARG A 274 24.19 9.52 -1.31
CA ARG A 274 23.01 9.25 -0.49
C ARG A 274 21.72 9.44 -1.28
N ARG A 275 21.65 10.48 -2.11
CA ARG A 275 20.49 10.72 -2.97
C ARG A 275 20.30 9.62 -4.02
N LEU A 276 21.37 9.19 -4.69
CA LEU A 276 21.31 8.06 -5.63
C LEU A 276 20.84 6.80 -4.90
N GLY A 277 21.42 6.50 -3.74
CA GLY A 277 21.01 5.36 -2.91
C GLY A 277 19.52 5.38 -2.55
N GLN A 278 18.99 6.55 -2.19
CA GLN A 278 17.55 6.74 -1.96
C GLN A 278 16.72 6.49 -3.23
N GLN A 279 17.11 7.05 -4.38
CA GLN A 279 16.38 6.88 -5.64
C GLN A 279 16.38 5.42 -6.13
N LEU A 280 17.49 4.72 -5.98
CA LEU A 280 17.59 3.29 -6.30
C LEU A 280 16.75 2.44 -5.34
N HIS A 281 16.76 2.77 -4.05
CA HIS A 281 15.93 2.10 -3.05
C HIS A 281 14.43 2.32 -3.32
N GLU A 282 14.02 3.55 -3.64
CA GLU A 282 12.65 3.88 -4.06
C GLU A 282 12.23 3.08 -5.29
N LEU A 283 13.13 2.93 -6.27
CA LEU A 283 12.86 2.18 -7.48
C LEU A 283 12.58 0.69 -7.19
N VAL A 284 13.41 0.06 -6.34
CA VAL A 284 13.25 -1.36 -5.98
C VAL A 284 12.00 -1.57 -5.11
N THR A 285 11.65 -0.60 -4.26
CA THR A 285 10.46 -0.68 -3.41
C THR A 285 9.19 -0.15 -4.09
N THR A 286 9.29 0.35 -5.33
CA THR A 286 8.15 0.82 -6.10
C THR A 286 7.22 -0.34 -6.43
N PRO A 287 5.92 -0.23 -6.13
CA PRO A 287 4.98 -1.31 -6.40
C PRO A 287 4.68 -1.45 -7.91
N ASP A 288 4.65 -2.67 -8.42
CA ASP A 288 4.24 -2.96 -9.81
C ASP A 288 2.72 -2.77 -9.99
N ARG A 289 2.30 -2.75 -11.26
CA ARG A 289 0.89 -2.79 -11.64
C ARG A 289 0.21 -4.03 -11.05
N THR A 290 -0.90 -3.79 -10.39
CA THR A 290 -1.76 -4.86 -9.90
C THR A 290 -2.39 -5.59 -11.08
N ARG A 291 -2.37 -6.92 -11.05
CA ARG A 291 -3.07 -7.74 -12.03
C ARG A 291 -4.58 -7.56 -11.87
N ALA A 292 -5.28 -7.43 -12.98
CA ALA A 292 -6.73 -7.46 -13.07
C ALA A 292 -7.17 -8.47 -14.12
N TRP A 293 -8.39 -8.99 -13.97
CA TRP A 293 -8.98 -9.95 -14.90
C TRP A 293 -10.16 -9.32 -15.66
N PRO A 294 -10.48 -9.74 -16.89
CA PRO A 294 -11.68 -9.29 -17.57
C PRO A 294 -12.93 -9.71 -16.78
N LEU A 295 -13.85 -8.77 -16.58
CA LEU A 295 -15.16 -9.07 -15.98
C LEU A 295 -16.04 -9.81 -17.00
N PRO A 296 -16.50 -11.05 -16.70
CA PRO A 296 -17.44 -11.74 -17.58
C PRO A 296 -18.72 -10.93 -17.79
N GLY A 297 -19.13 -10.78 -19.05
CA GLY A 297 -20.26 -9.95 -19.44
C GLY A 297 -19.96 -8.45 -19.51
N GLY A 298 -18.72 -8.02 -19.26
CA GLY A 298 -18.21 -6.68 -19.55
C GLY A 298 -18.97 -5.55 -18.85
N ALA A 299 -19.11 -4.41 -19.54
CA ALA A 299 -19.75 -3.22 -18.99
C ALA A 299 -21.22 -3.44 -18.55
N PRO A 300 -22.07 -4.16 -19.30
CA PRO A 300 -23.44 -4.46 -18.85
C PRO A 300 -23.50 -5.22 -17.52
N ALA A 301 -22.60 -6.20 -17.33
CA ALA A 301 -22.51 -6.94 -16.08
C ALA A 301 -22.08 -6.02 -14.93
N TRP A 302 -21.10 -5.15 -15.17
CA TRP A 302 -20.68 -4.17 -14.17
C TRP A 302 -21.82 -3.22 -13.78
N ASP A 303 -22.57 -2.68 -14.75
CA ASP A 303 -23.68 -1.77 -14.48
C ASP A 303 -24.79 -2.46 -13.68
N ALA A 304 -25.02 -3.78 -13.91
CA ALA A 304 -25.93 -4.58 -13.10
C ALA A 304 -25.44 -4.75 -11.65
N LEU A 305 -24.12 -4.99 -11.45
CA LEU A 305 -23.53 -5.04 -10.11
C LEU A 305 -23.65 -3.69 -9.41
N ALA A 306 -23.39 -2.57 -10.10
CA ALA A 306 -23.52 -1.22 -9.57
C ALA A 306 -24.95 -0.95 -9.10
N ARG A 307 -25.97 -1.21 -9.94
CA ARG A 307 -27.38 -1.06 -9.55
C ARG A 307 -27.76 -1.90 -8.33
N ARG A 308 -27.23 -3.13 -8.24
CA ARG A 308 -27.55 -4.07 -7.14
C ARG A 308 -26.87 -3.70 -5.82
N HIS A 309 -25.61 -3.27 -5.86
CA HIS A 309 -24.76 -3.15 -4.68
C HIS A 309 -24.47 -1.71 -4.26
N ALA A 310 -24.74 -0.74 -5.12
CA ALA A 310 -24.60 0.69 -4.85
C ALA A 310 -25.81 1.45 -5.44
N PRO A 311 -27.03 1.19 -4.95
CA PRO A 311 -28.24 1.86 -5.47
C PRO A 311 -28.13 3.38 -5.29
N GLY A 312 -28.46 4.14 -6.33
CA GLY A 312 -28.35 5.61 -6.33
C GLY A 312 -26.93 6.15 -6.52
N TRP A 313 -25.93 5.28 -6.71
CA TRP A 313 -24.59 5.72 -7.08
C TRP A 313 -24.52 6.00 -8.59
N HIS A 314 -24.24 7.25 -8.93
CA HIS A 314 -24.12 7.74 -10.29
C HIS A 314 -22.71 8.33 -10.49
N PRO A 315 -21.68 7.52 -10.80
CA PRO A 315 -20.39 8.06 -11.17
C PRO A 315 -20.51 8.77 -12.52
N ASP A 316 -19.83 9.92 -12.68
CA ASP A 316 -19.90 10.74 -13.89
C ASP A 316 -19.72 9.89 -15.15
N THR A 317 -20.68 9.99 -16.08
CA THR A 317 -20.75 9.15 -17.26
C THR A 317 -20.23 9.82 -18.53
N ASP A 318 -20.27 11.15 -18.59
CA ASP A 318 -20.02 11.95 -19.78
C ASP A 318 -19.13 13.17 -19.44
N ASN A 319 -18.41 13.67 -20.46
CA ASN A 319 -17.60 14.90 -20.37
C ASN A 319 -18.46 16.15 -20.47
#